data_AF-A0A8T4JCR3-F1
#
_entry.id   AF-A0A8T4JCR3-F1
#
_cell.length_a   1.000
_cell.length_b   1.000
_cell.length_c   1.000
_cell.angle_alpha   90.00
_cell.angle_beta   90.00
_cell.angle_gamma   90.00
#
_symmetry.space_group_name_H-M   'P 1'
#
loop_
_entity.id
_entity.type
_entity.pdbx_description
1 polymer ?
#
loop_
_entity_poly.entity_id
_entity_poly.type
_entity_poly.pdbx_seq_one_letter_code
_entity_poly.pdbx_strand_id
1 'polypeptide(L)'
;MAPKRKVTKTKVKKKKWMPVVAPKIFNNAVLGETHIQDDAQVLRKSITLNLSTVMNDMRKQGYLVRFDVVKLHEGKAITALTGMNMTPSGMKRLIR
;
A
#
# COMPACT_ATOMS: atom_id res chain seq x y z
N MET A 1 -32.06 41.83 7.58
CA MET A 1 -31.62 40.66 8.37
C MET A 1 -30.83 39.73 7.43
N ALA A 2 -29.50 39.80 7.45
CA ALA A 2 -28.65 39.09 6.48
C ALA A 2 -28.47 37.61 6.87
N PRO A 3 -28.60 36.64 5.94
CA PRO A 3 -28.45 35.23 6.26
C PRO A 3 -26.98 34.91 6.59
N LYS A 4 -26.75 34.46 7.83
CA LYS A 4 -25.44 34.06 8.35
C LYS A 4 -24.94 32.85 7.55
N ARG A 5 -23.97 33.09 6.65
CA ARG A 5 -23.33 32.06 5.82
C ARG A 5 -22.77 30.97 6.73
N LYS A 6 -23.32 29.75 6.66
CA LYS A 6 -22.80 28.58 7.38
C LYS A 6 -21.40 28.32 6.86
N VAL A 7 -20.39 28.73 7.64
CA VAL A 7 -19.00 28.39 7.35
C VAL A 7 -18.87 26.90 7.66
N THR A 8 -18.99 26.07 6.63
CA THR A 8 -18.72 24.64 6.73
C THR A 8 -17.30 24.51 7.23
N LYS A 9 -17.12 24.14 8.50
CA LYS A 9 -15.81 23.85 9.07
C LYS A 9 -15.23 22.70 8.25
N THR A 10 -14.38 23.02 7.28
CA THR A 10 -13.58 22.04 6.56
C THR A 10 -12.81 21.28 7.63
N LYS A 11 -13.20 20.04 7.92
CA LYS A 11 -12.47 19.16 8.82
C LYS A 11 -11.13 18.90 8.14
N VAL A 12 -10.14 19.73 8.42
CA VAL A 12 -8.75 19.52 8.01
C VAL A 12 -8.27 18.32 8.83
N LYS A 13 -8.58 17.11 8.35
CA LYS A 13 -8.06 15.87 8.92
C LYS A 13 -6.55 15.88 8.68
N LYS A 14 -5.79 16.01 9.76
CA LYS A 14 -4.31 16.02 9.72
C LYS A 14 -3.83 14.75 9.05
N LYS A 15 -3.01 14.89 8.00
CA LYS A 15 -2.37 13.75 7.33
C LYS A 15 -1.30 13.18 8.27
N LYS A 16 -1.34 11.87 8.51
CA LYS A 16 -0.27 11.13 9.17
C LYS A 16 0.43 10.25 8.14
N TRP A 17 1.76 10.26 8.17
CA TRP A 17 2.58 9.34 7.41
C TRP A 17 2.78 8.09 8.25
N MET A 18 2.54 6.93 7.66
CA MET A 18 2.72 5.65 8.33
C MET A 18 3.53 4.71 7.44
N PRO A 19 4.52 3.98 7.98
CA PRO A 19 5.23 2.98 7.23
C PRO A 19 4.31 1.78 6.98
N VAL A 20 4.33 1.29 5.74
CA VAL A 20 3.68 0.05 5.35
C VAL A 20 4.69 -1.07 5.41
N VAL A 21 4.36 -2.08 6.19
CA VAL A 21 5.24 -3.21 6.49
C VAL A 21 4.69 -4.44 5.79
N ALA A 22 5.60 -5.16 5.12
CA ALA A 22 5.30 -6.44 4.50
C ALA A 22 4.95 -7.49 5.57
N PRO A 23 4.20 -8.55 5.23
CA PRO A 23 3.95 -9.65 6.16
C PRO A 23 5.26 -10.37 6.53
N LYS A 24 5.26 -11.09 7.65
CA LYS A 24 6.44 -11.81 8.21
C LYS A 24 7.19 -12.69 7.20
N ILE A 25 6.48 -13.23 6.21
CA ILE A 25 7.03 -14.06 5.12
C ILE A 25 8.09 -13.30 4.30
N PHE A 26 7.98 -11.97 4.24
CA PHE A 26 8.90 -11.07 3.55
C PHE A 26 9.80 -10.31 4.54
N ASN A 27 10.13 -10.92 5.68
CA ASN A 27 11.05 -10.39 6.68
C ASN A 27 10.66 -9.01 7.24
N ASN A 28 9.35 -8.71 7.31
CA ASN A 28 8.83 -7.39 7.70
C ASN A 28 9.48 -6.22 6.93
N ALA A 29 9.82 -6.43 5.65
CA ALA A 29 10.39 -5.39 4.82
C ALA A 29 9.46 -4.15 4.78
N VAL A 30 10.04 -2.96 4.90
CA VAL A 30 9.30 -1.71 4.75
C VAL A 30 9.06 -1.50 3.26
N LEU A 31 7.79 -1.60 2.85
CA LEU A 31 7.36 -1.46 1.46
C LEU A 31 7.30 0.01 1.01
N GLY A 32 7.25 0.92 1.97
CA GLY A 32 7.21 2.36 1.76
C GLY A 32 6.36 3.05 2.81
N GLU A 33 6.03 4.31 2.57
CA GLU A 33 5.20 5.12 3.45
C GLU A 33 3.87 5.45 2.75
N THR A 34 2.79 5.46 3.52
CA THR A 34 1.49 5.90 3.02
C THR A 34 0.93 7.00 3.90
N HIS A 35 0.36 8.02 3.27
CA HIS A 35 -0.32 9.11 3.95
C HIS A 35 -1.78 8.74 4.17
N ILE A 36 -2.28 8.96 5.38
CA ILE A 36 -3.62 8.54 5.79
C ILE A 36 -4.23 9.67 6.62
N GLN A 37 -5.52 9.93 6.40
CA GLN A 37 -6.32 10.86 7.22
C GLN A 37 -7.17 10.18 8.29
N ASP A 38 -7.45 8.89 8.14
CA ASP A 38 -8.35 8.11 9.00
C ASP A 38 -7.91 6.64 9.00
N ASP A 39 -7.84 5.99 10.16
CA ASP A 39 -7.40 4.58 10.28
C ASP A 39 -8.28 3.63 9.46
N ALA A 40 -9.56 3.96 9.27
CA ALA A 40 -10.47 3.18 8.42
C ALA A 40 -10.13 3.26 6.92
N GLN A 41 -9.47 4.33 6.46
CA GLN A 41 -9.03 4.42 5.06
C GLN A 41 -7.85 3.50 4.76
N VAL A 42 -7.07 3.09 5.77
CA VAL A 42 -5.87 2.27 5.58
C VAL A 42 -6.24 0.87 5.15
N LEU A 43 -7.26 0.26 5.77
CA LEU A 43 -7.69 -1.11 5.47
C LEU A 43 -8.17 -1.30 4.02
N ARG A 44 -8.49 -0.21 3.30
CA ARG A 44 -8.89 -0.26 1.88
C ARG A 44 -7.75 0.06 0.92
N LYS A 45 -6.52 0.26 1.40
CA LYS A 45 -5.37 0.51 0.54
C LYS A 45 -4.74 -0.79 0.09
N SER A 46 -4.58 -0.90 -1.22
CA SER A 46 -3.79 -1.93 -1.88
C SER A 46 -2.53 -1.32 -2.46
N ILE A 47 -1.39 -1.98 -2.29
CA ILE A 47 -0.10 -1.58 -2.85
C ILE A 47 0.39 -2.69 -3.76
N THR A 48 0.77 -2.33 -4.98
CA THR A 48 1.38 -3.26 -5.94
C THR A 48 2.85 -2.92 -6.09
N LEU A 49 3.73 -3.89 -5.84
CA LEU A 49 5.18 -3.72 -5.92
C LEU A 49 5.83 -4.86 -6.69
N ASN A 50 7.05 -4.63 -7.17
CA ASN A 50 7.83 -5.68 -7.79
C ASN A 50 8.35 -6.65 -6.72
N LEU A 51 8.22 -7.95 -6.96
CA LEU A 51 8.75 -8.99 -6.08
C LEU A 51 10.26 -8.83 -5.86
N SER A 52 10.99 -8.34 -6.87
CA SER A 52 12.43 -8.08 -6.76
C SER A 52 12.77 -7.09 -5.65
N THR A 53 11.94 -6.06 -5.44
CA THR A 53 12.16 -5.04 -4.42
C THR A 53 11.83 -5.57 -3.02
N VAL A 54 10.84 -6.47 -2.91
CA VAL A 54 10.42 -7.04 -1.64
C VAL A 54 11.38 -8.11 -1.13
N MET A 55 11.91 -8.95 -2.03
CA MET A 55 12.83 -10.04 -1.69
C MET A 55 14.32 -9.69 -1.91
N ASN A 56 14.62 -8.50 -2.45
CA ASN A 56 15.96 -8.12 -2.91
C ASN A 56 16.58 -9.12 -3.91
N ASP A 57 15.74 -9.79 -4.71
CA ASP A 57 16.14 -10.80 -5.69
C ASP A 57 15.87 -10.29 -7.11
N MET A 58 16.95 -9.91 -7.80
CA MET A 58 16.93 -9.36 -9.15
C MET A 58 16.39 -10.35 -10.19
N ARG A 59 16.41 -11.66 -9.93
CA ARG A 59 15.93 -12.69 -10.86
C ARG A 59 14.41 -12.69 -10.99
N LYS A 60 13.70 -12.11 -10.00
CA LYS A 60 12.24 -12.12 -9.90
C LYS A 60 11.57 -10.81 -10.34
N GLN A 61 12.28 -9.96 -11.09
CA GLN A 61 11.75 -8.68 -11.60
C GLN A 61 10.49 -8.82 -12.48
N GLY A 62 10.25 -10.02 -13.03
CA GLY A 62 9.07 -10.32 -13.84
C GLY A 62 7.76 -10.43 -13.05
N TYR A 63 7.78 -10.38 -11.72
CA TYR A 63 6.60 -10.61 -10.89
C TYR A 63 6.17 -9.35 -10.12
N LEU A 64 4.90 -9.00 -10.26
CA LEU A 64 4.21 -7.97 -9.51
C LEU A 64 3.42 -8.63 -8.36
N VAL A 65 3.51 -8.07 -7.18
CA VAL A 65 2.86 -8.58 -5.97
C VAL A 65 1.93 -7.52 -5.44
N ARG A 66 0.68 -7.91 -5.15
CA ARG A 66 -0.34 -7.06 -4.56
C ARG A 66 -0.45 -7.36 -3.07
N PHE A 67 -0.29 -6.31 -2.27
CA PHE A 67 -0.41 -6.30 -0.83
C PHE A 67 -1.63 -5.46 -0.42
N ASP A 68 -2.51 -6.02 0.40
CA ASP A 68 -3.61 -5.27 1.01
C ASP A 68 -3.34 -5.07 2.49
N VAL A 69 -3.64 -3.88 3.02
CA VAL A 69 -3.46 -3.61 4.45
C VAL A 69 -4.57 -4.30 5.24
N VAL A 70 -4.22 -5.18 6.17
CA VAL A 70 -5.19 -5.93 6.98
C VAL A 70 -5.30 -5.37 8.39
N LYS A 71 -4.20 -4.90 8.97
CA LYS A 71 -4.18 -4.39 10.35
C LYS A 71 -3.28 -3.18 10.50
N LEU A 72 -3.64 -2.31 11.44
CA LEU A 72 -2.75 -1.29 11.95
C LEU A 72 -2.23 -1.74 13.32
N HIS A 73 -0.92 -1.72 13.52
CA HIS A 73 -0.30 -2.06 14.79
C HIS A 73 0.76 -1.00 15.13
N GLU A 74 0.60 -0.31 16.25
CA GLU A 74 1.54 0.72 16.74
C GLU A 74 1.92 1.78 15.68
N GLY A 75 0.96 2.22 14.86
CA GLY A 75 1.21 3.19 13.79
C GLY A 75 1.91 2.63 12.55
N LYS A 76 2.07 1.30 12.46
CA LYS A 76 2.54 0.59 11.27
C LYS A 76 1.38 -0.12 10.60
N ALA A 77 1.30 -0.03 9.27
CA ALA A 77 0.32 -0.75 8.48
C ALA A 77 0.85 -2.14 8.12
N ILE A 78 0.27 -3.19 8.72
CA ILE A 78 0.58 -4.58 8.41
C ILE A 78 -0.22 -5.00 7.18
N THR A 79 0.48 -5.45 6.15
CA THR A 79 -0.11 -5.93 4.91
C THR A 79 -0.17 -7.46 4.85
N ALA A 80 -1.12 -7.97 4.06
CA ALA A 80 -1.18 -9.35 3.62
C ALA A 80 -1.01 -9.43 2.11
N LEU A 81 -0.48 -10.56 1.65
CA LEU A 81 -0.38 -10.88 0.24
C LEU A 81 -1.76 -11.25 -0.31
N THR A 82 -2.27 -10.48 -1.26
CA THR A 82 -3.57 -10.75 -1.91
C THR A 82 -3.39 -11.46 -3.25
N GLY A 83 -2.28 -11.24 -3.94
CA GLY A 83 -2.02 -11.94 -5.20
C GLY A 83 -0.68 -11.60 -5.82
N MET A 84 -0.29 -12.44 -6.78
CA MET A 84 0.92 -12.26 -7.58
C MET A 84 0.55 -12.36 -9.06
N ASN A 85 1.01 -11.39 -9.84
CA ASN A 85 0.83 -11.32 -11.29
C ASN A 85 2.19 -11.30 -11.96
N MET A 86 2.28 -11.82 -13.18
CA MET A 86 3.48 -11.66 -13.99
C MET A 86 3.36 -10.40 -14.85
N THR A 87 4.49 -9.71 -15.07
CA THR A 87 4.52 -8.57 -15.97
C THR A 87 4.24 -9.04 -17.40
N PRO A 88 3.49 -8.25 -18.20
CA PRO A 88 3.18 -8.62 -19.57
C PRO A 88 4.45 -8.79 -20.42
N SER A 89 5.52 -8.06 -20.13
CA SER A 89 6.83 -8.22 -20.77
C SER A 89 7.46 -9.60 -20.48
N GLY A 90 7.35 -10.08 -19.24
CA GLY A 90 7.78 -11.44 -18.88
C GLY A 90 6.97 -12.51 -19.60
N MET A 91 5.65 -12.29 -19.73
CA MET A 91 4.75 -13.21 -20.44
C MET A 91 5.05 -13.29 -21.93
N LYS A 92 5.23 -12.15 -22.59
CA LYS A 92 5.61 -12.09 -24.02
C LYS A 92 6.95 -12.74 -24.33
N ARG A 93 7.87 -12.85 -23.36
CA ARG A 93 9.17 -13.53 -23.54
C ARG A 93 9.05 -15.06 -23.45
N LEU A 94 8.04 -15.56 -22.74
CA LEU A 94 7.78 -17.00 -22.60
C LEU A 94 6.99 -17.55 -23.78
N ILE A 95 6.07 -16.75 -24.31
CA ILE A 95 5.30 -17.08 -25.51
C ILE A 95 6.23 -16.85 -26.70
N ARG A 96 6.58 -17.90 -27.43
CA ARG A 96 7.46 -17.86 -28.61
C ARG A 96 6.64 -18.14 -29.87
#